data_AF-A0A2D4GAJ6-F1
#
_entry.id   AF-A0A2D4GAJ6-F1
#
_cell.length_a   1.000
_cell.length_b   1.000
_cell.length_c   1.000
_cell.angle_alpha   90.00
_cell.angle_beta   90.00
_cell.angle_gamma   90.00
#
_symmetry.space_group_name_H-M   'P 1'
#
loop_
_entity.id
_entity.type
_entity.pdbx_description
1 polymer ?
#
loop_
_entity_poly.entity_id
_entity_poly.type
_entity_poly.pdbx_seq_one_letter_code
_entity_poly.pdbx_strand_id
1 'polypeptide(L)'
;MYNVHVKTHSSENGRDVIQFLLHGGTGHGRGIAVLPENHPEIIELKSFLDTIDMALSESPERASPEPENSYTILGSCVERCQQLSVTVLTDHQHFDATTLNTIRMSNIPQNYRIRARLLKFEPKKLCQSVKLHCPQCNSLQEIPERTELDSILQEASATGSDSNLQSISFCNSVVWRVGDQEQRRVAFHFVTHGELLQDPEDTLVFLEGVTLNEILRFTSKFKGIIPVTSKEDSVALLDLSVPYFWEGDMQYYGCKHCSKPKAMESLGSLASKQNPSWEHTSIAQELGIVPLEYVFVMKFTLDDGTGTLDVYLLDNKKFFRIPASEVLINNTYQEKMEIIMSRLCPASRTLDDFPWLECFIKSYYVRDGTEKRLCYRIFDTTIENI
;
A
#
# COMPACT_ATOMS: atom_id res chain seq x y z
N MET A 1 -16.85 -20.53 -5.30
CA MET A 1 -15.38 -20.47 -5.40
C MET A 1 -14.90 -21.92 -5.42
N TYR A 2 -14.34 -22.35 -6.54
CA TYR A 2 -13.87 -23.73 -6.72
C TYR A 2 -12.34 -23.75 -6.57
N ASN A 3 -11.82 -24.65 -5.73
CA ASN A 3 -10.38 -24.84 -5.57
C ASN A 3 -9.95 -26.07 -6.38
N VAL A 4 -9.01 -25.91 -7.30
CA VAL A 4 -8.42 -27.03 -8.06
C VAL A 4 -7.13 -27.46 -7.37
N HIS A 5 -7.06 -28.73 -6.96
CA HIS A 5 -5.83 -29.37 -6.47
C HIS A 5 -5.28 -30.30 -7.54
N VAL A 6 -3.97 -30.30 -7.72
CA VAL A 6 -3.26 -31.21 -8.64
C VAL A 6 -2.48 -32.22 -7.83
N LYS A 7 -2.65 -33.51 -8.15
CA LYS A 7 -1.90 -34.60 -7.53
C LYS A 7 -1.28 -35.47 -8.61
N THR A 8 0.03 -35.64 -8.55
CA THR A 8 0.78 -36.55 -9.41
C THR A 8 0.80 -37.93 -8.76
N HIS A 9 0.43 -38.95 -9.53
CA HIS A 9 0.54 -40.35 -9.12
C HIS A 9 1.42 -41.09 -10.14
N SER A 10 2.57 -41.55 -9.68
CA SER A 10 3.40 -42.49 -10.42
C SER A 10 2.81 -43.90 -10.24
N SER A 11 2.24 -44.46 -11.30
CA SER A 11 1.82 -45.86 -11.32
C SER A 11 3.02 -46.76 -11.61
N GLU A 12 3.12 -47.92 -10.94
CA GLU A 12 4.16 -48.94 -11.20
C GLU A 12 4.19 -49.41 -12.67
N ASN A 13 3.14 -49.13 -13.46
CA ASN A 13 3.07 -49.43 -14.90
C ASN A 13 3.55 -48.28 -15.83
N GLY A 14 4.31 -47.31 -15.32
CA GLY A 14 5.12 -46.40 -16.15
C GLY A 14 4.33 -45.31 -16.91
N ARG A 15 3.15 -44.93 -16.43
CA ARG A 15 2.49 -43.69 -16.85
C ARG A 15 2.25 -42.81 -15.63
N ASP A 16 2.89 -41.66 -15.61
CA ASP A 16 2.61 -40.62 -14.65
C ASP A 16 1.23 -40.04 -14.95
N VAL A 17 0.32 -40.16 -13.99
CA VAL A 17 -1.04 -39.64 -14.12
C VAL A 17 -1.17 -38.39 -13.26
N ILE A 18 -1.59 -37.29 -13.88
CA ILE A 18 -1.91 -36.04 -13.19
C ILE A 18 -3.41 -36.01 -12.92
N GLN A 19 -3.79 -35.99 -11.65
CA GLN A 19 -5.19 -35.92 -11.22
C GLN A 19 -5.52 -34.49 -10.76
N PHE A 20 -6.53 -33.89 -11.38
CA PHE A 20 -7.08 -32.59 -10.97
C PHE A 20 -8.35 -32.81 -10.13
N LEU A 21 -8.35 -32.34 -8.88
CA LEU A 21 -9.50 -32.39 -7.98
C LEU A 21 -10.10 -31.00 -7.80
N LEU A 22 -11.32 -30.82 -8.29
CA LEU A 22 -12.10 -29.60 -8.10
C LEU A 22 -12.92 -29.71 -6.81
N HIS A 23 -12.71 -28.81 -5.85
CA HIS A 23 -13.51 -28.69 -4.64
C HIS A 23 -14.43 -27.47 -4.74
N GLY A 24 -15.75 -27.71 -4.76
CA GLY A 24 -16.79 -26.69 -4.54
C GLY A 24 -17.79 -27.18 -3.49
N GLY A 25 -18.15 -26.33 -2.51
CA GLY A 25 -19.20 -26.62 -1.51
C GLY A 25 -20.56 -26.82 -2.18
N THR A 26 -21.53 -27.58 -1.65
CA THR A 26 -22.07 -27.68 -0.29
C THR A 26 -22.24 -29.16 0.16
N GLY A 27 -22.66 -29.38 1.41
CA GLY A 27 -22.56 -30.65 2.16
C GLY A 27 -23.39 -31.87 1.71
N HIS A 28 -23.44 -32.24 0.43
CA HIS A 28 -23.98 -33.53 -0.01
C HIS A 28 -23.14 -34.16 -1.14
N GLY A 29 -22.49 -35.30 -0.82
CA GLY A 29 -22.09 -36.37 -1.77
C GLY A 29 -21.04 -36.04 -2.84
N ARG A 30 -19.83 -36.63 -2.73
CA ARG A 30 -18.78 -36.59 -3.76
C ARG A 30 -19.06 -37.62 -4.86
N GLY A 31 -19.20 -37.17 -6.10
CA GLY A 31 -19.08 -38.02 -7.30
C GLY A 31 -17.82 -37.62 -8.06
N ILE A 32 -16.89 -38.55 -8.26
CA ILE A 32 -15.78 -38.37 -9.20
C ILE A 32 -16.32 -38.77 -10.58
N ALA A 33 -16.31 -37.83 -11.52
CA ALA A 33 -16.69 -38.10 -12.91
C ALA A 33 -15.43 -38.07 -13.80
N VAL A 34 -15.24 -39.11 -14.60
CA VAL A 34 -14.19 -39.15 -15.61
C VAL A 34 -14.71 -38.41 -16.84
N LEU A 35 -14.05 -37.32 -17.23
CA LEU A 35 -14.37 -36.61 -18.46
C LEU A 35 -13.81 -37.39 -19.67
N PRO A 36 -14.57 -37.52 -20.77
CA PRO A 36 -14.08 -38.16 -21.98
C PRO A 36 -13.02 -37.29 -22.66
N GLU A 37 -12.08 -37.90 -23.37
CA GLU A 37 -10.91 -37.19 -23.94
C GLU A 37 -11.25 -36.11 -24.96
N ASN A 38 -12.45 -36.16 -25.54
CA ASN A 38 -12.99 -35.18 -26.48
C ASN A 38 -13.75 -34.03 -25.79
N HIS A 39 -13.73 -33.94 -24.46
CA HIS A 39 -14.34 -32.84 -23.73
C HIS A 39 -13.61 -31.52 -24.05
N PRO A 40 -14.32 -30.41 -24.30
CA PRO A 40 -13.71 -29.12 -24.68
C PRO A 40 -12.60 -28.67 -23.72
N GLU A 41 -12.84 -28.81 -22.41
CA GLU A 41 -11.87 -28.44 -21.37
C GLU A 41 -10.61 -29.34 -21.37
N ILE A 42 -10.74 -30.61 -21.76
CA ILE A 42 -9.59 -31.53 -21.88
C ILE A 42 -8.77 -31.20 -23.13
N ILE A 43 -9.44 -30.78 -24.22
CA ILE A 43 -8.77 -30.35 -25.46
C ILE A 43 -7.99 -29.04 -25.22
N GLU A 44 -8.59 -28.08 -24.53
CA GLU A 44 -7.94 -26.81 -24.18
C GLU A 44 -6.72 -27.03 -23.26
N LEU A 45 -6.86 -27.88 -22.24
CA LEU A 45 -5.75 -28.23 -21.35
C LEU A 45 -4.60 -28.94 -22.09
N LYS A 46 -4.91 -29.86 -23.00
CA LYS A 46 -3.89 -30.53 -23.85
C LYS A 46 -3.14 -29.51 -24.71
N SER A 47 -3.88 -28.62 -25.39
CA SER A 47 -3.31 -27.53 -26.21
C SER A 47 -2.36 -26.62 -25.39
N PHE A 48 -2.74 -26.31 -24.16
CA PHE A 48 -1.90 -25.51 -23.25
C PHE A 48 -0.62 -26.25 -22.84
N LEU A 49 -0.70 -27.55 -22.52
CA LEU A 49 0.47 -28.36 -22.17
C LEU A 49 1.44 -28.53 -23.35
N ASP A 50 0.93 -28.71 -24.57
CA ASP A 50 1.75 -28.78 -25.78
C ASP A 50 2.51 -27.47 -26.03
N THR A 51 1.93 -26.33 -25.63
CA THR A 51 2.57 -25.00 -25.72
C THR A 51 3.75 -24.87 -24.75
N ILE A 52 3.68 -25.53 -23.58
CA ILE A 52 4.77 -25.53 -22.59
C ILE A 52 5.94 -26.40 -23.04
N ASP A 53 5.66 -27.55 -23.67
CA ASP A 53 6.69 -28.48 -24.16
C ASP A 53 7.54 -27.84 -25.29
N MET A 54 6.91 -27.01 -26.14
CA MET A 54 7.63 -26.20 -27.13
C MET A 54 8.53 -25.13 -26.51
N ALA A 55 8.16 -24.55 -25.36
CA ALA A 55 8.96 -23.50 -24.72
C ALA A 55 10.20 -24.06 -23.99
N LEU A 56 10.20 -25.34 -23.62
CA LEU A 56 11.32 -26.01 -22.92
C LEU A 56 12.39 -26.57 -23.88
N SER A 57 12.09 -26.69 -25.18
CA SER A 57 13.01 -27.21 -26.19
C SER A 57 13.90 -26.15 -26.86
N GLU A 58 13.67 -24.85 -26.60
CA GLU A 58 14.46 -23.74 -27.19
C GLU A 58 15.54 -23.14 -26.27
N SER A 59 15.85 -23.75 -25.13
CA SER A 59 16.82 -23.23 -24.15
C SER A 59 18.09 -24.11 -24.04
N PRO A 60 19.29 -23.64 -24.44
CA PRO A 60 20.52 -24.40 -24.24
C PRO A 60 21.10 -24.18 -22.82
N GLU A 61 21.05 -25.26 -22.05
CA GLU A 61 21.98 -25.73 -21.01
C GLU A 61 22.89 -24.73 -20.28
N ARG A 62 22.71 -24.62 -18.95
CA ARG A 62 23.82 -24.59 -17.98
C ARG A 62 23.49 -25.49 -16.79
N ALA A 63 24.12 -26.65 -16.75
CA ALA A 63 24.10 -27.60 -15.65
C ALA A 63 25.27 -27.38 -14.68
N SER A 64 25.04 -27.53 -13.38
CA SER A 64 26.00 -28.08 -12.39
C SER A 64 25.34 -28.24 -11.01
N PRO A 65 25.81 -29.18 -10.16
CA PRO A 65 24.96 -30.25 -9.64
C PRO A 65 24.69 -30.19 -8.12
N GLU A 66 23.64 -30.91 -7.71
CA GLU A 66 23.30 -31.25 -6.33
C GLU A 66 24.36 -32.15 -5.67
N PRO A 67 24.49 -32.16 -4.33
CA PRO A 67 25.08 -33.27 -3.61
C PRO A 67 24.01 -34.16 -2.95
N GLU A 68 24.21 -35.45 -3.15
CA GLU A 68 23.42 -36.59 -2.69
C GLU A 68 23.41 -36.78 -1.16
N ASN A 69 22.23 -37.15 -0.65
CA ASN A 69 21.91 -38.14 0.39
C ASN A 69 22.91 -38.46 1.51
N SER A 70 22.43 -38.29 2.74
CA SER A 70 22.63 -39.29 3.80
C SER A 70 21.40 -39.38 4.70
N TYR A 71 20.60 -40.42 4.48
CA TYR A 71 19.52 -40.84 5.37
C TYR A 71 20.13 -41.58 6.57
N THR A 72 19.85 -41.12 7.79
CA THR A 72 19.93 -41.98 8.97
C THR A 72 18.80 -41.62 9.95
N ILE A 73 17.83 -42.52 9.94
CA ILE A 73 16.75 -42.84 10.89
C ILE A 73 16.97 -42.34 12.33
N LEU A 74 16.01 -41.62 12.91
CA LEU A 74 15.08 -42.17 13.94
C LEU A 74 14.14 -41.08 14.53
N GLY A 75 12.85 -41.18 14.18
CA GLY A 75 11.76 -41.18 15.16
C GLY A 75 11.45 -39.93 15.97
N SER A 76 10.94 -38.86 15.35
CA SER A 76 9.96 -37.98 16.02
C SER A 76 9.06 -37.16 15.08
N CYS A 77 8.88 -37.53 13.81
CA CYS A 77 7.87 -36.91 12.95
C CYS A 77 6.47 -37.47 13.28
N VAL A 78 6.05 -37.30 14.52
CA VAL A 78 4.67 -37.48 14.94
C VAL A 78 3.99 -36.13 14.72
N GLU A 79 3.11 -36.10 13.71
CA GLU A 79 1.95 -35.21 13.62
C GLU A 79 2.19 -33.74 13.99
N ARG A 80 2.89 -33.00 13.11
CA ARG A 80 2.54 -31.57 12.97
C ARG A 80 1.18 -31.50 12.27
N CYS A 81 0.11 -31.67 13.04
CA CYS A 81 -1.14 -30.98 12.74
C CYS A 81 -0.76 -29.50 12.64
N GLN A 82 -0.52 -29.02 11.41
CA GLN A 82 -0.16 -27.63 11.16
C GLN A 82 -1.33 -26.78 11.62
N GLN A 83 -1.24 -26.22 12.83
CA GLN A 83 -1.99 -25.02 13.17
C GLN A 83 -1.46 -23.93 12.24
N LEU A 84 -2.06 -23.83 11.05
CA LEU A 84 -1.60 -22.96 9.98
C LEU A 84 -1.50 -21.52 10.50
N SER A 85 -0.31 -20.92 10.34
CA SER A 85 -0.13 -19.50 10.63
C SER A 85 -0.85 -18.68 9.55
N VAL A 86 -1.50 -17.60 9.95
CA VAL A 86 -2.19 -16.68 9.01
C VAL A 86 -1.25 -15.62 8.43
N THR A 87 -0.07 -15.47 9.03
CA THR A 87 1.05 -14.67 8.52
C THR A 87 2.25 -15.57 8.25
N VAL A 88 3.11 -15.11 7.34
CA VAL A 88 4.35 -15.76 6.95
C VAL A 88 5.48 -14.74 6.91
N LEU A 89 6.68 -15.24 7.16
CA LEU A 89 7.93 -14.51 7.04
C LEU A 89 8.33 -14.38 5.57
N THR A 90 8.57 -13.16 5.10
CA THR A 90 9.07 -12.91 3.74
C THR A 90 10.59 -13.04 3.63
N ASP A 91 11.30 -13.07 4.77
CA ASP A 91 12.73 -13.33 4.90
C ASP A 91 13.00 -13.95 6.29
N HIS A 92 14.24 -14.35 6.56
CA HIS A 92 14.72 -14.78 7.89
C HIS A 92 14.07 -16.07 8.42
N GLN A 93 13.62 -16.97 7.53
CA GLN A 93 12.99 -18.24 7.94
C GLN A 93 13.94 -19.20 8.69
N HIS A 94 15.26 -18.95 8.61
CA HIS A 94 16.30 -19.72 9.29
C HIS A 94 16.42 -19.45 10.79
N PHE A 95 15.78 -18.38 11.32
CA PHE A 95 15.77 -18.12 12.76
C PHE A 95 14.88 -19.11 13.50
N ASP A 96 15.30 -19.51 14.70
CA ASP A 96 14.44 -20.28 15.61
C ASP A 96 13.38 -19.39 16.27
N ALA A 97 12.20 -19.97 16.51
CA ALA A 97 11.12 -19.27 17.20
C ALA A 97 11.50 -19.02 18.67
N THR A 98 11.48 -17.76 19.08
CA THR A 98 11.79 -17.31 20.46
C THR A 98 10.50 -17.00 21.20
N THR A 99 10.39 -17.41 22.47
CA THR A 99 9.22 -17.11 23.31
C THR A 99 9.22 -15.66 23.78
N LEU A 100 8.03 -15.08 23.95
CA LEU A 100 7.86 -13.68 24.36
C LEU A 100 8.44 -13.42 25.76
N ASN A 101 8.34 -14.36 26.69
CA ASN A 101 8.97 -14.23 28.00
C ASN A 101 10.50 -14.14 27.91
N THR A 102 11.13 -14.91 27.02
CA THR A 102 12.59 -14.86 26.80
C THR A 102 13.02 -13.52 26.23
N ILE A 103 12.26 -12.99 25.28
CA ILE A 103 12.51 -11.67 24.65
C ILE A 103 12.44 -10.55 25.69
N ARG A 104 11.53 -10.65 26.67
CA ARG A 104 11.44 -9.65 27.75
C ARG A 104 12.64 -9.64 28.69
N MET A 105 13.38 -10.75 28.76
CA MET A 105 14.52 -10.94 29.66
C MET A 105 15.88 -10.79 28.95
N SER A 106 15.89 -10.53 27.64
CA SER A 106 17.12 -10.50 26.84
C SER A 106 17.77 -9.11 26.77
N ASN A 107 19.05 -9.10 26.38
CA ASN A 107 19.79 -7.88 26.09
C ASN A 107 19.41 -7.37 24.68
N ILE A 108 19.27 -6.05 24.52
CA ILE A 108 18.64 -5.43 23.35
C ILE A 108 19.57 -4.32 22.80
N PRO A 109 19.62 -4.05 21.48
CA PRO A 109 18.72 -4.47 20.40
C PRO A 109 19.07 -5.81 19.74
N GLN A 110 18.04 -6.58 19.41
CA GLN A 110 18.09 -7.86 18.69
C GLN A 110 16.82 -8.09 17.84
N ASN A 111 16.91 -9.05 16.92
CA ASN A 111 15.82 -9.51 16.07
C ASN A 111 15.35 -10.90 16.50
N TYR A 112 14.06 -11.18 16.36
CA TYR A 112 13.45 -12.44 16.80
C TYR A 112 12.40 -12.90 15.80
N ARG A 113 12.40 -14.21 15.51
CA ARG A 113 11.23 -14.90 14.98
C ARG A 113 10.33 -15.27 16.14
N ILE A 114 9.05 -14.91 16.04
CA ILE A 114 8.05 -15.22 17.06
C ILE A 114 6.84 -15.91 16.44
N ARG A 115 6.14 -16.68 17.26
CA ARG A 115 4.84 -17.25 16.94
C ARG A 115 3.88 -16.96 18.08
N ALA A 116 2.90 -16.10 17.84
CA ALA A 116 2.00 -15.57 18.87
C ALA A 116 0.60 -15.30 18.31
N ARG A 117 -0.40 -15.17 19.17
CA ARG A 117 -1.77 -14.80 18.83
C ARG A 117 -1.98 -13.30 19.06
N LEU A 118 -2.80 -12.66 18.24
CA LEU A 118 -3.12 -11.24 18.39
C LEU A 118 -4.27 -11.05 19.39
N LEU A 119 -3.96 -10.68 20.64
CA LEU A 119 -4.97 -10.47 21.68
C LEU A 119 -5.84 -9.25 21.41
N LYS A 120 -5.19 -8.14 21.05
CA LYS A 120 -5.83 -6.86 20.77
C LYS A 120 -4.93 -6.03 19.89
N PHE A 121 -5.55 -5.06 19.22
CA PHE A 121 -4.85 -4.09 18.38
C PHE A 121 -5.44 -2.69 18.59
N GLU A 122 -4.61 -1.70 18.31
CA GLU A 122 -4.95 -0.28 18.24
C GLU A 122 -4.41 0.31 16.93
N PRO A 123 -5.13 1.24 16.27
CA PRO A 123 -6.45 1.76 16.65
C PRO A 123 -7.60 0.78 16.32
N LYS A 124 -8.73 0.90 17.03
CA LYS A 124 -9.93 0.09 16.76
C LYS A 124 -10.66 0.55 15.50
N LYS A 125 -10.69 1.84 15.23
CA LYS A 125 -11.18 2.39 13.97
C LYS A 125 -10.05 2.29 12.94
N LEU A 126 -10.13 1.31 12.04
CA LEU A 126 -9.01 0.98 11.14
C LEU A 126 -8.60 2.12 10.21
N CYS A 127 -9.51 3.01 9.82
CA CYS A 127 -9.15 4.19 9.04
C CYS A 127 -8.15 5.11 9.79
N GLN A 128 -8.16 5.12 11.12
CA GLN A 128 -7.20 5.88 11.93
C GLN A 128 -5.81 5.24 11.97
N SER A 129 -5.63 4.03 11.43
CA SER A 129 -4.31 3.40 11.33
C SER A 129 -3.47 4.02 10.23
N VAL A 130 -4.08 4.68 9.24
CA VAL A 130 -3.35 5.30 8.13
C VAL A 130 -2.82 6.65 8.57
N LYS A 131 -1.51 6.87 8.35
CA LYS A 131 -0.78 8.09 8.69
C LYS A 131 0.10 8.51 7.53
N LEU A 132 0.58 9.75 7.58
CA LEU A 132 1.59 10.27 6.68
C LEU A 132 2.96 10.22 7.38
N HIS A 133 3.94 9.61 6.74
CA HIS A 133 5.30 9.43 7.23
C HIS A 133 6.30 10.19 6.35
N CYS A 134 7.17 10.98 6.97
CA CYS A 134 8.28 11.60 6.25
C CYS A 134 9.50 10.69 6.25
N PRO A 135 9.98 10.21 5.09
CA PRO A 135 11.15 9.34 5.03
C PRO A 135 12.46 10.04 5.42
N GLN A 136 12.50 11.38 5.40
CA GLN A 136 13.71 12.14 5.73
C GLN A 136 13.86 12.44 7.22
N CYS A 137 12.83 12.99 7.86
CA CYS A 137 12.88 13.33 9.29
C CYS A 137 12.21 12.30 10.21
N ASN A 138 11.60 11.25 9.64
CA ASN A 138 10.83 10.22 10.35
C ASN A 138 9.63 10.79 11.13
N SER A 139 9.16 11.99 10.78
CA SER A 139 7.94 12.54 11.38
C SER A 139 6.73 11.72 10.94
N LEU A 140 5.80 11.52 11.86
CA LEU A 140 4.52 10.90 11.61
C LEU A 140 3.44 11.95 11.87
N GLN A 141 2.51 12.12 10.94
CA GLN A 141 1.43 13.09 11.04
C GLN A 141 0.09 12.49 10.63
N GLU A 142 -0.99 13.08 11.13
CA GLU A 142 -2.35 12.75 10.72
C GLU A 142 -2.61 13.20 9.29
N ILE A 143 -3.58 12.55 8.64
CA ILE A 143 -4.11 13.01 7.36
C ILE A 143 -5.13 14.11 7.68
N PRO A 144 -4.98 15.32 7.09
CA PRO A 144 -5.90 16.42 7.34
C PRO A 144 -7.36 16.04 7.11
N GLU A 145 -8.23 16.41 8.05
CA GLU A 145 -9.66 16.14 7.91
C GLU A 145 -10.27 17.04 6.82
N ARG A 146 -11.39 16.59 6.25
CA ARG A 146 -12.08 17.33 5.18
C ARG A 146 -12.45 18.77 5.59
N THR A 147 -12.82 18.96 6.85
CA THR A 147 -13.19 20.27 7.44
C THR A 147 -11.98 21.19 7.61
N GLU A 148 -10.82 20.63 7.97
CA GLU A 148 -9.56 21.37 8.05
C GLU A 148 -9.12 21.84 6.67
N LEU A 149 -9.13 20.93 5.67
CA LEU A 149 -8.82 21.26 4.28
C LEU A 149 -9.76 22.33 3.72
N ASP A 150 -11.07 22.20 3.97
CA ASP A 150 -12.06 23.17 3.49
C ASP A 150 -11.85 24.55 4.13
N SER A 151 -11.49 24.60 5.42
CA SER A 151 -11.21 25.87 6.12
C SER A 151 -10.00 26.59 5.51
N ILE A 152 -8.89 25.88 5.26
CA ILE A 152 -7.67 26.45 4.69
C ILE A 152 -7.93 26.97 3.27
N LEU A 153 -8.64 26.19 2.45
CA LEU A 153 -8.97 26.57 1.07
C LEU A 153 -9.96 27.75 1.02
N GLN A 154 -10.93 27.81 1.93
CA GLN A 154 -11.85 28.95 2.03
C GLN A 154 -11.13 30.24 2.43
N GLU A 155 -10.24 30.18 3.43
CA GLU A 155 -9.43 31.33 3.85
C GLU A 155 -8.54 31.84 2.71
N ALA A 156 -7.90 30.93 1.98
CA ALA A 156 -7.14 31.26 0.78
C ALA A 156 -8.01 31.90 -0.31
N SER A 157 -9.25 31.44 -0.49
CA SER A 157 -10.17 31.99 -1.48
C SER A 157 -10.73 33.38 -1.16
N ALA A 158 -10.74 33.76 0.11
CA ALA A 158 -11.21 35.06 0.57
C ALA A 158 -10.15 36.16 0.39
N THR A 159 -8.87 35.77 0.37
CA THR A 159 -7.75 36.68 0.13
C THR A 159 -7.67 36.92 -1.38
N GLY A 160 -8.35 37.96 -1.87
CA GLY A 160 -8.51 38.21 -3.30
C GLY A 160 -7.19 38.24 -4.08
N SER A 161 -7.16 37.62 -5.27
CA SER A 161 -5.98 37.63 -6.13
C SER A 161 -5.75 39.03 -6.74
N ASP A 162 -4.51 39.50 -6.67
CA ASP A 162 -4.12 40.75 -7.30
C ASP A 162 -4.26 40.62 -8.82
N SER A 163 -4.86 41.64 -9.43
CA SER A 163 -5.39 41.62 -10.80
C SER A 163 -4.34 41.48 -11.92
N ASN A 164 -3.05 41.43 -11.58
CA ASN A 164 -1.96 41.29 -12.52
C ASN A 164 -1.58 39.80 -12.61
N LEU A 165 -2.42 39.01 -13.29
CA LEU A 165 -2.12 37.62 -13.61
C LEU A 165 -0.79 37.55 -14.37
N GLN A 166 0.29 37.25 -13.66
CA GLN A 166 1.55 36.93 -14.32
C GLN A 166 1.39 35.58 -14.98
N SER A 167 1.43 35.56 -16.32
CA SER A 167 1.39 34.30 -17.06
C SER A 167 2.70 33.55 -16.79
N ILE A 168 2.63 32.47 -16.01
CA ILE A 168 3.66 31.44 -16.06
C ILE A 168 3.83 31.06 -17.53
N SER A 169 5.05 31.12 -18.07
CA SER A 169 5.29 31.09 -19.52
C SER A 169 4.79 29.83 -20.23
N PHE A 170 4.59 28.74 -19.48
CA PHE A 170 4.06 27.47 -19.95
C PHE A 170 2.60 27.25 -19.50
N CYS A 171 1.86 28.30 -19.15
CA CYS A 171 0.47 28.21 -18.75
C CYS A 171 -0.43 29.20 -19.49
N ASN A 172 -1.60 28.72 -19.92
CA ASN A 172 -2.71 29.57 -20.32
C ASN A 172 -3.62 29.82 -19.12
N SER A 173 -3.86 31.09 -18.78
CA SER A 173 -4.59 31.45 -17.57
C SER A 173 -5.98 31.99 -17.89
N VAL A 174 -6.99 31.54 -17.15
CA VAL A 174 -8.38 32.01 -17.25
C VAL A 174 -8.91 32.31 -15.85
N VAL A 175 -9.55 33.47 -15.67
CA VAL A 175 -10.18 33.84 -14.39
C VAL A 175 -11.68 33.91 -14.52
N TRP A 176 -12.37 33.25 -13.59
CA TRP A 176 -13.81 33.27 -13.44
C TRP A 176 -14.21 34.07 -12.21
N ARG A 177 -15.24 34.90 -12.36
CA ARG A 177 -15.90 35.58 -11.24
C ARG A 177 -17.07 34.71 -10.79
N VAL A 178 -17.14 34.40 -9.51
CA VAL A 178 -18.16 33.52 -8.95
C VAL A 178 -19.09 34.34 -8.04
N GLY A 179 -20.37 34.41 -8.44
CA GLY A 179 -21.46 35.08 -7.70
C GLY A 179 -21.83 36.47 -8.21
N ASP A 180 -23.06 36.89 -7.91
CA ASP A 180 -23.66 38.17 -8.37
C ASP A 180 -23.06 39.42 -7.71
N GLN A 181 -22.19 39.26 -6.70
CA GLN A 181 -21.55 40.37 -5.95
C GLN A 181 -20.02 40.44 -6.08
N GLU A 182 -19.43 39.85 -7.13
CA GLU A 182 -18.02 40.02 -7.56
C GLU A 182 -16.88 39.74 -6.54
N GLN A 183 -17.15 39.21 -5.35
CA GLN A 183 -16.14 39.13 -4.29
C GLN A 183 -15.11 38.01 -4.48
N ARG A 184 -15.49 36.89 -5.12
CA ARG A 184 -14.60 35.73 -5.26
C ARG A 184 -14.20 35.47 -6.71
N ARG A 185 -12.90 35.30 -6.91
CA ARG A 185 -12.28 34.98 -8.20
C ARG A 185 -11.63 33.60 -8.11
N VAL A 186 -11.80 32.82 -9.17
CA VAL A 186 -11.14 31.53 -9.33
C VAL A 186 -10.25 31.63 -10.56
N ALA A 187 -8.95 31.37 -10.40
CA ALA A 187 -8.01 31.33 -11.53
C ALA A 187 -7.65 29.89 -11.88
N PHE A 188 -7.66 29.59 -13.17
CA PHE A 188 -7.22 28.34 -13.76
C PHE A 188 -5.98 28.63 -14.58
N HIS A 189 -4.90 27.92 -14.30
CA HIS A 189 -3.69 27.96 -15.12
C HIS A 189 -3.49 26.58 -15.76
N PHE A 190 -3.83 26.46 -17.03
CA PHE A 190 -3.70 25.24 -17.81
C PHE A 190 -2.26 25.12 -18.28
N VAL A 191 -1.56 24.07 -17.87
CA VAL A 191 -0.19 23.80 -18.31
C VAL A 191 -0.20 23.43 -19.80
N THR A 192 0.48 24.22 -20.62
CA THR A 192 0.54 24.04 -22.08
C THR A 192 1.69 23.11 -22.47
N HIS A 193 1.49 22.38 -23.56
CA HIS A 193 2.49 21.49 -24.14
C HIS A 193 2.39 21.60 -25.67
N GLY A 194 3.39 22.26 -26.27
CA GLY A 194 3.37 22.56 -27.71
C GLY A 194 2.19 23.43 -28.14
N GLU A 195 1.90 23.43 -29.45
CA GLU A 195 0.80 24.19 -30.07
C GLU A 195 -0.51 23.38 -30.17
N LEU A 196 -0.57 22.17 -29.61
CA LEU A 196 -1.72 21.28 -29.75
C LEU A 196 -2.70 21.42 -28.59
N LEU A 197 -4.00 21.31 -28.91
CA LEU A 197 -5.07 21.16 -27.93
C LEU A 197 -4.83 19.88 -27.14
N GLN A 198 -4.55 20.00 -25.84
CA GLN A 198 -4.42 18.85 -24.94
C GLN A 198 -5.80 18.31 -24.60
N ASP A 199 -5.89 16.98 -24.48
CA ASP A 199 -7.05 16.35 -23.88
C ASP A 199 -7.10 16.71 -22.37
N PRO A 200 -8.28 17.05 -21.82
CA PRO A 200 -8.42 17.42 -20.42
C PRO A 200 -7.81 16.39 -19.46
N GLU A 201 -8.03 15.10 -19.74
CA GLU A 201 -7.55 13.96 -18.94
C GLU A 201 -6.02 13.85 -18.85
N ASP A 202 -5.28 14.52 -19.73
CA ASP A 202 -3.80 14.57 -19.73
C ASP A 202 -3.26 15.93 -19.24
N THR A 203 -4.15 16.88 -18.94
CA THR A 203 -3.80 18.25 -18.59
C THR A 203 -3.56 18.42 -17.08
N LEU A 204 -2.42 19.01 -16.71
CA LEU A 204 -2.15 19.51 -15.35
C LEU A 204 -2.71 20.93 -15.19
N VAL A 205 -3.44 21.18 -14.12
CA VAL A 205 -4.08 22.48 -13.86
C VAL A 205 -3.64 23.05 -12.52
N PHE A 206 -3.21 24.32 -12.51
CA PHE A 206 -3.02 25.05 -11.27
C PHE A 206 -4.29 25.83 -10.94
N LEU A 207 -4.74 25.74 -9.69
CA LEU A 207 -6.00 26.35 -9.24
C LEU A 207 -5.76 27.34 -8.11
N GLU A 208 -6.23 28.56 -8.28
CA GLU A 208 -6.21 29.61 -7.26
C GLU A 208 -7.64 29.96 -6.84
N GLY A 209 -7.84 30.25 -5.55
CA GLY A 209 -9.10 30.75 -5.02
C GLY A 209 -10.24 29.73 -5.04
N VAL A 210 -9.91 28.43 -5.06
CA VAL A 210 -10.86 27.31 -5.12
C VAL A 210 -11.26 26.77 -3.74
N THR A 211 -12.47 26.22 -3.65
CA THR A 211 -12.93 25.42 -2.51
C THR A 211 -12.60 23.95 -2.71
N LEU A 212 -12.65 23.18 -1.62
CA LEU A 212 -12.44 21.74 -1.69
C LEU A 212 -13.44 21.03 -2.62
N ASN A 213 -14.71 21.43 -2.59
CA ASN A 213 -15.73 20.82 -3.44
C ASN A 213 -15.51 21.11 -4.94
N GLU A 214 -14.92 22.24 -5.29
CA GLU A 214 -14.53 22.54 -6.67
C GLU A 214 -13.32 21.70 -7.09
N ILE A 215 -12.28 21.60 -6.26
CA ILE A 215 -11.13 20.72 -6.53
C ILE A 215 -11.62 19.29 -6.81
N LEU A 216 -12.46 18.72 -5.94
CA LEU A 216 -12.98 17.36 -6.10
C LEU A 216 -13.84 17.17 -7.37
N ARG A 217 -14.44 18.23 -7.92
CA ARG A 217 -15.16 18.17 -9.20
C ARG A 217 -14.24 18.27 -10.40
N PHE A 218 -13.08 18.87 -10.24
CA PHE A 218 -12.09 19.04 -11.29
C PHE A 218 -11.13 17.84 -11.38
N THR A 219 -10.89 17.12 -10.28
CA THR A 219 -10.02 15.93 -10.29
C THR A 219 -10.55 14.80 -11.16
N SER A 220 -11.85 14.80 -11.49
CA SER A 220 -12.47 13.84 -12.41
C SER A 220 -12.42 14.24 -13.89
N LYS A 221 -11.83 15.40 -14.21
CA LYS A 221 -11.75 15.95 -15.57
C LYS A 221 -10.33 16.22 -16.05
N PHE A 222 -9.40 16.29 -15.12
CA PHE A 222 -8.02 16.70 -15.38
C PHE A 222 -7.06 15.68 -14.82
N LYS A 223 -5.91 15.52 -15.48
CA LYS A 223 -4.86 14.59 -15.03
C LYS A 223 -4.47 14.83 -13.58
N GLY A 224 -4.34 16.10 -13.21
CA GLY A 224 -4.14 16.45 -11.82
C GLY A 224 -4.20 17.94 -11.55
N ILE A 225 -4.24 18.25 -10.26
CA ILE A 225 -4.50 19.60 -9.75
C ILE A 225 -3.45 19.98 -8.74
N ILE A 226 -2.92 21.19 -8.86
CA ILE A 226 -2.03 21.82 -7.87
C ILE A 226 -2.70 23.13 -7.40
N PRO A 227 -3.09 23.25 -6.12
CA PRO A 227 -3.55 24.51 -5.55
C PRO A 227 -2.39 25.47 -5.40
N VAL A 228 -2.62 26.68 -5.87
CA VAL A 228 -1.63 27.75 -5.88
C VAL A 228 -2.21 29.02 -5.27
N THR A 229 -1.32 29.95 -4.97
CA THR A 229 -1.62 31.30 -4.52
C THR A 229 -0.67 32.28 -5.18
N SER A 230 -1.18 33.46 -5.52
CA SER A 230 -0.37 34.57 -5.99
C SER A 230 0.35 35.23 -4.82
N LYS A 231 1.68 35.35 -4.92
CA LYS A 231 2.52 36.13 -4.00
C LYS A 231 3.29 37.16 -4.78
N GLU A 232 3.00 38.44 -4.53
CA GLU A 232 3.64 39.59 -5.19
C GLU A 232 3.60 39.42 -6.72
N ASP A 233 4.70 38.96 -7.29
CA ASP A 233 4.96 38.80 -8.72
C ASP A 233 5.12 37.33 -9.15
N SER A 234 4.65 36.34 -8.37
CA SER A 234 4.82 34.93 -8.73
C SER A 234 3.66 34.06 -8.27
N VAL A 235 3.47 32.94 -8.99
CA VAL A 235 2.57 31.89 -8.56
C VAL A 235 3.37 30.91 -7.69
N ALA A 236 2.90 30.68 -6.47
CA ALA A 236 3.51 29.77 -5.52
C ALA A 236 2.52 28.66 -5.13
N LEU A 237 3.05 27.53 -4.66
CA LEU A 237 2.23 26.52 -4.00
C LEU A 237 1.47 27.16 -2.82
N LEU A 238 0.18 26.81 -2.65
CA LEU A 238 -0.67 27.42 -1.64
C LEU A 238 -0.08 27.28 -0.22
N ASP A 239 0.00 26.06 0.29
CA ASP A 239 0.63 25.71 1.56
C ASP A 239 0.77 24.19 1.66
N LEU A 240 1.73 23.68 2.44
CA LEU A 240 1.93 22.24 2.63
C LEU A 240 1.01 21.63 3.72
N SER A 241 0.07 22.39 4.28
CA SER A 241 -1.05 21.84 5.08
C SER A 241 -2.12 21.18 4.20
N VAL A 242 -2.21 21.58 2.94
CA VAL A 242 -3.07 20.92 1.95
C VAL A 242 -2.21 19.99 1.09
N PRO A 243 -2.81 19.03 0.37
CA PRO A 243 -2.05 18.28 -0.63
C PRO A 243 -1.34 19.24 -1.59
N TYR A 244 -0.15 18.89 -2.04
CA TYR A 244 0.52 19.65 -3.10
C TYR A 244 0.04 19.21 -4.49
N PHE A 245 -0.59 18.05 -4.58
CA PHE A 245 -1.07 17.47 -5.82
C PHE A 245 -2.26 16.55 -5.57
N TRP A 246 -3.28 16.63 -6.44
CA TRP A 246 -4.39 15.70 -6.52
C TRP A 246 -4.36 14.99 -7.87
N GLU A 247 -4.64 13.70 -7.86
CA GLU A 247 -4.78 12.86 -9.05
C GLU A 247 -5.99 11.96 -8.85
N GLY A 248 -7.09 12.24 -9.54
CA GLY A 248 -8.37 11.61 -9.23
C GLY A 248 -8.73 11.78 -7.74
N ASP A 249 -8.93 10.68 -7.04
CA ASP A 249 -9.23 10.67 -5.60
C ASP A 249 -7.97 10.68 -4.72
N MET A 250 -6.78 10.49 -5.31
CA MET A 250 -5.51 10.49 -4.58
C MET A 250 -5.07 11.90 -4.21
N GLN A 251 -4.56 12.03 -2.99
CA GLN A 251 -4.05 13.27 -2.42
C GLN A 251 -2.59 13.06 -2.03
N TYR A 252 -1.69 13.92 -2.48
CA TYR A 252 -0.26 13.79 -2.18
C TYR A 252 0.19 14.96 -1.33
N TYR A 253 0.84 14.65 -0.21
CA TYR A 253 1.23 15.63 0.81
C TYR A 253 2.75 15.78 0.88
N GLY A 254 3.21 16.97 1.27
CA GLY A 254 4.64 17.28 1.44
C GLY A 254 5.00 17.56 2.89
N CYS A 255 6.21 17.16 3.31
CA CYS A 255 6.69 17.42 4.66
C CYS A 255 7.03 18.91 4.83
N LYS A 256 6.31 19.63 5.71
CA LYS A 256 6.58 21.06 6.00
C LYS A 256 7.99 21.34 6.49
N HIS A 257 8.60 20.41 7.24
CA HIS A 257 9.93 20.61 7.83
C HIS A 257 11.07 20.34 6.86
N CYS A 258 10.89 19.39 5.93
CA CYS A 258 11.95 18.95 5.03
C CYS A 258 11.87 19.59 3.65
N SER A 259 10.68 20.03 3.24
CA SER A 259 10.45 20.66 1.94
C SER A 259 10.96 22.10 1.91
N LYS A 260 11.47 22.51 0.76
CA LYS A 260 11.80 23.89 0.44
C LYS A 260 11.12 24.24 -0.89
N PRO A 261 9.82 24.56 -0.87
CA PRO A 261 9.04 24.80 -2.08
C PRO A 261 9.71 25.85 -2.96
N LYS A 262 9.92 25.50 -4.22
CA LYS A 262 10.40 26.42 -5.26
C LYS A 262 9.20 27.10 -5.94
N ALA A 263 9.50 28.14 -6.70
CA ALA A 263 8.51 28.83 -7.51
C ALA A 263 7.93 27.89 -8.59
N MET A 264 6.66 28.10 -8.96
CA MET A 264 5.94 27.19 -9.87
C MET A 264 6.59 27.10 -11.25
N GLU A 265 7.36 28.10 -11.66
CA GLU A 265 8.14 28.14 -12.90
C GLU A 265 9.13 26.97 -13.00
N SER A 266 9.53 26.39 -11.86
CA SER A 266 10.40 25.21 -11.80
C SER A 266 9.79 24.00 -12.54
N LEU A 267 8.46 23.92 -12.62
CA LEU A 267 7.77 22.86 -13.39
C LEU A 267 7.89 23.03 -14.91
N GLY A 268 8.39 24.17 -15.39
CA GLY A 268 8.60 24.41 -16.83
C GLY A 268 9.56 23.39 -17.44
N SER A 269 10.55 22.91 -16.66
CA SER A 269 11.46 21.83 -17.06
C SER A 269 10.69 20.54 -17.42
N LEU A 270 9.67 20.20 -16.61
CA LEU A 270 8.83 19.02 -16.79
C LEU A 270 7.85 19.22 -17.95
N ALA A 271 7.21 20.39 -18.03
CA ALA A 271 6.27 20.76 -19.08
C ALA A 271 6.91 20.77 -20.49
N SER A 272 8.20 21.13 -20.58
CA SER A 272 8.94 21.19 -21.84
C SER A 272 9.34 19.83 -22.42
N LYS A 273 9.19 18.73 -21.68
CA LYS A 273 9.51 17.38 -22.17
C LYS A 273 8.49 16.94 -23.21
N GLN A 274 8.93 16.23 -24.25
CA GLN A 274 8.08 15.77 -25.37
C GLN A 274 6.84 14.96 -24.95
N ASN A 275 6.93 14.21 -23.84
CA ASN A 275 5.81 13.53 -23.21
C ASN A 275 5.87 13.83 -21.71
N PRO A 276 5.25 14.92 -21.23
CA PRO A 276 5.28 15.26 -19.82
C PRO A 276 4.46 14.22 -19.05
N SER A 277 5.12 13.55 -18.11
CA SER A 277 4.48 12.61 -17.20
C SER A 277 4.29 13.32 -15.86
N TRP A 278 3.03 13.55 -15.49
CA TRP A 278 2.63 14.26 -14.28
C TRP A 278 2.59 13.34 -13.06
N GLU A 279 3.68 12.63 -12.82
CA GLU A 279 3.82 11.80 -11.62
C GLU A 279 4.08 12.66 -10.38
N HIS A 280 3.39 12.34 -9.28
CA HIS A 280 3.47 13.08 -8.03
C HIS A 280 4.91 13.21 -7.48
N THR A 281 5.77 12.21 -7.69
CA THR A 281 7.19 12.22 -7.29
C THR A 281 8.02 13.17 -8.16
N SER A 282 7.76 13.21 -9.47
CA SER A 282 8.42 14.11 -10.41
C SER A 282 8.05 15.56 -10.11
N ILE A 283 6.77 15.83 -9.88
CA ILE A 283 6.27 17.15 -9.47
C ILE A 283 6.92 17.59 -8.16
N ALA A 284 6.95 16.70 -7.15
CA ALA A 284 7.55 17.00 -5.85
C ALA A 284 9.04 17.35 -6.00
N GLN A 285 9.79 16.59 -6.79
CA GLN A 285 11.22 16.83 -7.03
C GLN A 285 11.48 18.22 -7.66
N GLU A 286 10.76 18.55 -8.72
CA GLU A 286 10.92 19.85 -9.40
C GLU A 286 10.58 21.01 -8.44
N LEU A 287 9.49 20.87 -7.68
CA LEU A 287 9.04 21.86 -6.70
C LEU A 287 9.86 21.87 -5.40
N GLY A 288 10.84 20.99 -5.20
CA GLY A 288 11.62 20.94 -3.95
C GLY A 288 10.81 20.47 -2.73
N ILE A 289 9.80 19.64 -2.97
CA ILE A 289 8.92 19.04 -1.96
C ILE A 289 9.43 17.65 -1.60
N VAL A 290 9.43 17.35 -0.31
CA VAL A 290 9.71 16.00 0.21
C VAL A 290 8.37 15.30 0.39
N PRO A 291 8.00 14.34 -0.48
CA PRO A 291 6.71 13.68 -0.42
C PRO A 291 6.59 12.86 0.85
N LEU A 292 5.41 12.92 1.47
CA LEU A 292 5.03 12.07 2.59
C LEU A 292 4.47 10.75 2.06
N GLU A 293 4.78 9.66 2.77
CA GLU A 293 4.33 8.32 2.44
C GLU A 293 3.14 7.93 3.31
N TYR A 294 2.11 7.37 2.69
CA TYR A 294 1.03 6.72 3.43
C TYR A 294 1.53 5.43 4.06
N VAL A 295 1.29 5.27 5.36
CA VAL A 295 1.69 4.08 6.13
C VAL A 295 0.57 3.66 7.08
N PHE A 296 0.42 2.35 7.27
CA PHE A 296 -0.29 1.78 8.39
C PHE A 296 0.57 1.87 9.65
N VAL A 297 -0.02 2.40 10.70
CA VAL A 297 0.54 2.47 12.05
C VAL A 297 -0.42 1.78 13.00
N MET A 298 -0.01 0.63 13.51
CA MET A 298 -0.81 -0.14 14.46
C MET A 298 0.05 -0.61 15.62
N LYS A 299 -0.60 -0.80 16.76
CA LYS A 299 -0.01 -1.45 17.93
C LYS A 299 -0.73 -2.78 18.14
N PHE A 300 0.02 -3.87 18.09
CA PHE A 300 -0.47 -5.22 18.33
C PHE A 300 0.00 -5.68 19.71
N THR A 301 -0.92 -6.20 20.52
CA THR A 301 -0.58 -6.92 21.74
C THR A 301 -0.61 -8.42 21.43
N LEU A 302 0.57 -9.03 21.39
CA LEU A 302 0.77 -10.44 21.07
C LEU A 302 0.90 -11.29 22.33
N ASP A 303 0.46 -12.55 22.25
CA ASP A 303 0.53 -13.54 23.33
C ASP A 303 0.87 -14.93 22.78
N ASP A 304 1.88 -15.59 23.34
CA ASP A 304 2.31 -16.94 22.96
C ASP A 304 2.08 -18.00 24.07
N GLY A 305 1.34 -17.64 25.13
CA GLY A 305 1.13 -18.42 26.34
C GLY A 305 2.22 -18.27 27.40
N THR A 306 3.39 -17.72 27.05
CA THR A 306 4.50 -17.46 28.00
C THR A 306 4.48 -16.04 28.55
N GLY A 307 3.84 -15.11 27.83
CA GLY A 307 3.65 -13.73 28.23
C GLY A 307 3.09 -12.89 27.10
N THR A 308 2.92 -11.60 27.36
CA THR A 308 2.42 -10.64 26.36
C THR A 308 3.50 -9.64 25.94
N LEU A 309 3.42 -9.19 24.69
CA LEU A 309 4.32 -8.20 24.11
C LEU A 309 3.59 -7.21 23.22
N ASP A 310 3.80 -5.92 23.45
CA ASP A 310 3.33 -4.86 22.56
C ASP A 310 4.35 -4.65 21.44
N VAL A 311 3.89 -4.82 20.19
CA VAL A 311 4.70 -4.65 18.98
C VAL A 311 4.01 -3.67 18.03
N TYR A 312 4.80 -2.83 17.36
CA TYR A 312 4.30 -1.86 16.39
C TYR A 312 4.38 -2.42 14.98
N LEU A 313 3.37 -2.11 14.17
CA LEU A 313 3.38 -2.26 12.73
C LEU A 313 3.52 -0.87 12.12
N LEU A 314 4.55 -0.70 11.29
CA LEU A 314 4.76 0.46 10.42
C LEU A 314 5.04 -0.08 9.03
N ASP A 315 4.04 -0.06 8.16
CA ASP A 315 4.10 -0.67 6.84
C ASP A 315 3.28 0.12 5.83
N ASN A 316 3.72 0.19 4.57
CA ASN A 316 3.00 0.91 3.52
C ASN A 316 2.20 -0.01 2.57
N LYS A 317 2.46 -1.32 2.58
CA LYS A 317 1.83 -2.28 1.66
C LYS A 317 2.02 -3.74 2.04
N LYS A 318 3.20 -4.12 2.51
CA LYS A 318 3.69 -5.50 2.53
C LYS A 318 2.89 -6.39 3.48
N PHE A 319 2.57 -5.91 4.68
CA PHE A 319 1.93 -6.73 5.72
C PHE A 319 0.52 -7.15 5.31
N PHE A 320 -0.30 -6.18 4.90
CA PHE A 320 -1.70 -6.40 4.52
C PHE A 320 -1.89 -6.79 3.07
N ARG A 321 -0.87 -6.63 2.22
CA ARG A 321 -1.01 -6.68 0.75
C ARG A 321 -2.11 -5.72 0.27
N ILE A 322 -2.18 -4.56 0.91
CA ILE A 322 -3.09 -3.44 0.64
C ILE A 322 -2.23 -2.19 0.68
N PRO A 323 -2.21 -1.34 -0.37
CA PRO A 323 -1.49 -0.08 -0.32
C PRO A 323 -2.16 0.90 0.65
N ALA A 324 -1.40 1.42 1.62
CA ALA A 324 -1.88 2.38 2.60
C ALA A 324 -2.36 3.70 1.95
N SER A 325 -1.84 4.03 0.77
CA SER A 325 -2.24 5.21 -0.02
C SER A 325 -3.68 5.13 -0.53
N GLU A 326 -4.16 3.94 -0.87
CA GLU A 326 -5.46 3.78 -1.54
C GLU A 326 -6.57 3.30 -0.59
N VAL A 327 -6.21 2.76 0.59
CA VAL A 327 -7.19 2.15 1.50
C VAL A 327 -8.27 3.14 1.96
N LEU A 328 -7.98 4.44 2.05
CA LEU A 328 -8.98 5.43 2.49
C LEU A 328 -10.00 5.82 1.42
N ILE A 329 -9.69 5.56 0.14
CA ILE A 329 -10.54 5.93 -1.00
C ILE A 329 -11.13 4.70 -1.71
N ASN A 330 -10.69 3.49 -1.34
CA ASN A 330 -11.13 2.23 -1.96
C ASN A 330 -11.89 1.36 -0.95
N ASN A 331 -13.22 1.28 -1.10
CA ASN A 331 -14.09 0.49 -0.22
C ASN A 331 -13.72 -0.99 -0.18
N THR A 332 -13.30 -1.58 -1.31
CA THR A 332 -12.87 -2.99 -1.35
C THR A 332 -11.63 -3.21 -0.48
N TYR A 333 -10.69 -2.27 -0.45
CA TYR A 333 -9.54 -2.36 0.45
C TYR A 333 -9.91 -2.15 1.91
N GLN A 334 -10.88 -1.28 2.22
CA GLN A 334 -11.40 -1.10 3.59
C GLN A 334 -12.04 -2.39 4.09
N GLU A 335 -12.94 -2.98 3.29
CA GLU A 335 -13.60 -4.25 3.60
C GLU A 335 -12.58 -5.38 3.77
N LYS A 336 -11.59 -5.47 2.87
CA LYS A 336 -10.51 -6.46 2.98
C LYS A 336 -9.71 -6.30 4.27
N MET A 337 -9.38 -5.06 4.65
CA MET A 337 -8.69 -4.75 5.90
C MET A 337 -9.52 -5.15 7.13
N GLU A 338 -10.83 -4.90 7.12
CA GLU A 338 -11.75 -5.32 8.18
C GLU A 338 -11.86 -6.85 8.29
N ILE A 339 -11.97 -7.55 7.17
CA ILE A 339 -11.98 -9.02 7.11
C ILE A 339 -10.68 -9.58 7.66
N ILE A 340 -9.54 -8.98 7.30
CA ILE A 340 -8.24 -9.37 7.84
C ILE A 340 -8.23 -9.22 9.37
N MET A 341 -8.53 -8.02 9.87
CA MET A 341 -8.38 -7.74 11.30
C MET A 341 -9.39 -8.51 12.16
N SER A 342 -10.61 -8.76 11.65
CA SER A 342 -11.60 -9.59 12.32
C SER A 342 -11.22 -11.06 12.39
N ARG A 343 -10.42 -11.57 11.44
CA ARG A 343 -9.86 -12.93 11.51
C ARG A 343 -8.64 -13.01 12.41
N LEU A 344 -7.76 -12.01 12.39
CA LEU A 344 -6.59 -11.96 13.27
C LEU A 344 -6.98 -11.83 14.74
N CYS A 345 -8.04 -11.07 15.04
CA CYS A 345 -8.51 -10.76 16.38
C CYS A 345 -10.04 -10.81 16.47
N PRO A 346 -10.66 -12.01 16.49
CA PRO A 346 -12.11 -12.18 16.53
C PRO A 346 -12.73 -11.70 17.87
N ALA A 347 -13.93 -11.11 17.82
CA ALA A 347 -14.56 -10.48 18.98
C ALA A 347 -15.21 -11.45 20.00
N SER A 348 -15.50 -12.70 19.61
CA SER A 348 -16.40 -13.59 20.35
C SER A 348 -15.88 -15.01 20.53
N ARG A 349 -14.57 -15.18 20.76
CA ARG A 349 -13.96 -16.51 20.85
C ARG A 349 -13.01 -16.66 22.02
N THR A 350 -12.80 -17.90 22.43
CA THR A 350 -11.75 -18.25 23.38
C THR A 350 -10.38 -18.07 22.71
N LEU A 351 -9.33 -17.79 23.47
CA LEU A 351 -8.00 -17.54 22.90
C LEU A 351 -7.48 -18.72 22.06
N ASP A 352 -7.97 -19.92 22.30
CA ASP A 352 -7.60 -21.13 21.54
C ASP A 352 -8.12 -21.14 20.10
N ASP A 353 -9.11 -20.30 19.80
CA ASP A 353 -9.63 -20.13 18.45
C ASP A 353 -8.92 -19.02 17.65
N PHE A 354 -8.01 -18.28 18.28
CA PHE A 354 -7.27 -17.21 17.61
C PHE A 354 -6.19 -17.83 16.73
N PRO A 355 -6.04 -17.36 15.47
CA PRO A 355 -5.01 -17.88 14.61
C PRO A 355 -3.63 -17.53 15.15
N TRP A 356 -2.65 -18.38 14.84
CA TRP A 356 -1.26 -18.06 15.11
C TRP A 356 -0.72 -17.09 14.05
N LEU A 357 -0.05 -16.04 14.51
CA LEU A 357 0.74 -15.15 13.69
C LEU A 357 2.20 -15.56 13.86
N GLU A 358 2.85 -15.80 12.73
CA GLU A 358 4.30 -15.92 12.64
C GLU A 358 4.87 -14.59 12.17
N CYS A 359 5.75 -13.99 12.95
CA CYS A 359 6.26 -12.65 12.70
C CYS A 359 7.76 -12.56 12.94
N PHE A 360 8.43 -11.70 12.17
CA PHE A 360 9.76 -11.24 12.50
C PHE A 360 9.66 -9.87 13.19
N ILE A 361 10.30 -9.74 14.35
CA ILE A 361 10.28 -8.50 15.12
C ILE A 361 11.69 -8.04 15.47
N LYS A 362 11.89 -6.73 15.51
CA LYS A 362 13.12 -6.12 16.01
C LYS A 362 12.84 -5.26 17.22
N SER A 363 13.78 -5.26 18.16
CA SER A 363 13.75 -4.43 19.36
C SER A 363 14.61 -3.18 19.17
N TYR A 364 14.15 -2.04 19.69
CA TYR A 364 14.85 -0.75 19.58
C TYR A 364 14.50 0.18 20.75
N TYR A 365 15.38 1.12 21.05
CA TYR A 365 15.13 2.13 22.08
C TYR A 365 14.58 3.41 21.47
N VAL A 366 13.53 3.93 22.07
CA VAL A 366 13.00 5.27 21.83
C VAL A 366 13.34 6.13 23.04
N ARG A 367 13.78 7.37 22.80
CA ARG A 367 13.94 8.36 23.87
C ARG A 367 12.69 9.21 23.92
N ASP A 368 12.03 9.23 25.07
CA ASP A 368 10.93 10.14 25.37
C ASP A 368 11.38 11.04 26.51
N GLY A 369 11.86 12.24 26.16
CA GLY A 369 12.56 13.13 27.08
C GLY A 369 13.80 12.47 27.71
N THR A 370 13.73 12.18 29.01
CA THR A 370 14.83 11.55 29.77
C THR A 370 14.72 10.02 29.85
N GLU A 371 13.57 9.45 29.51
CA GLU A 371 13.33 8.00 29.62
C GLU A 371 13.72 7.28 28.32
N LYS A 372 14.45 6.16 28.46
CA LYS A 372 14.68 5.23 27.37
C LYS A 372 13.61 4.14 27.44
N ARG A 373 12.67 4.18 26.50
CA ARG A 373 11.63 3.16 26.36
C ARG A 373 12.06 2.11 25.35
N LEU A 374 11.84 0.87 25.70
CA LEU A 374 12.03 -0.26 24.81
C LEU A 374 10.78 -0.51 23.96
N CYS A 375 10.95 -0.60 22.65
CA CYS A 375 9.89 -0.84 21.68
C CYS A 375 10.25 -2.00 20.75
N TYR A 376 9.22 -2.58 20.14
CA TYR A 376 9.34 -3.68 19.19
C TYR A 376 8.59 -3.35 17.90
N ARG A 377 9.10 -3.77 16.75
CA ARG A 377 8.46 -3.52 15.45
C ARG A 377 8.46 -4.77 14.58
N ILE A 378 7.30 -5.08 13.98
CA ILE A 378 7.15 -6.11 12.96
C ILE A 378 7.83 -5.66 11.66
N PHE A 379 8.53 -6.56 11.00
CA PHE A 379 9.06 -6.38 9.64
C PHE A 379 9.18 -7.74 8.94
N ASP A 380 9.41 -7.72 7.62
CA ASP A 380 9.54 -8.92 6.77
C ASP A 380 8.51 -10.01 7.05
N THR A 381 7.26 -9.58 7.22
CA THR A 381 6.10 -10.42 7.55
C THR A 381 4.91 -9.98 6.69
N THR A 382 4.18 -10.93 6.10
CA THR A 382 2.96 -10.69 5.30
C THR A 382 1.85 -11.65 5.71
N ILE A 383 0.60 -11.27 5.46
CA ILE A 383 -0.55 -12.19 5.52
C ILE A 383 -0.50 -13.17 4.33
N GLU A 384 -0.85 -14.44 4.55
CA GLU A 384 -0.84 -15.48 3.50
C GLU A 384 -2.15 -16.28 3.40
N ASN A 385 -2.92 -16.44 4.49
CA ASN A 385 -4.06 -17.37 4.54
C ASN A 385 -5.37 -16.72 5.03
N ILE A 386 -5.77 -15.58 4.43
CA ILE A 386 -7.01 -14.85 4.75
C ILE A 386 -7.85 -14.61 3.49
#